data_AF-A0A3C1GAT9-F1
#
_entry.id   AF-A0A3C1GAT9-F1
#
_cell.length_a   1.000
_cell.length_b   1.000
_cell.length_c   1.000
_cell.angle_alpha   90.00
_cell.angle_beta   90.00
_cell.angle_gamma   90.00
#
_symmetry.space_group_name_H-M   'P 1'
#
loop_
_entity.id
_entity.type
_entity.pdbx_description
1 polymer ?
#
loop_
_entity_poly.entity_id
_entity_poly.type
_entity_poly.pdbx_seq_one_letter_code
_entity_poly.pdbx_strand_id
1 'polypeptide(L)'
;MGVAARAWQLREAAGAALEAGRGPDACELAGAACRLHATPRGRRLHVLALLAAGRTLDAARALSAAESLSPISASTRARGSSSTCASRG
;
A
#
# COMPACT_ATOMS: atom_id res chain seq x y z
N MET A 1 -9.77 0.68 25.13
CA MET A 1 -9.47 1.51 23.93
C MET A 1 -8.72 0.65 22.92
N GLY A 2 -9.24 0.55 21.70
CA GLY A 2 -8.89 -0.51 20.75
C GLY A 2 -7.59 -0.30 19.97
N VAL A 3 -6.95 -1.41 19.60
CA VAL A 3 -5.76 -1.49 18.72
C VAL A 3 -5.91 -0.61 17.47
N ALA A 4 -7.11 -0.54 16.90
CA ALA A 4 -7.42 0.30 15.75
C ALA A 4 -7.27 1.81 16.02
N ALA A 5 -7.70 2.30 17.19
CA ALA A 5 -7.58 3.71 17.56
C ALA A 5 -6.10 4.10 17.76
N ARG A 6 -5.32 3.21 18.39
CA ARG A 6 -3.87 3.42 18.57
C ARG A 6 -3.14 3.41 17.22
N ALA A 7 -3.51 2.51 16.31
CA ALA A 7 -2.95 2.47 14.96
C ALA A 7 -3.33 3.72 14.14
N TRP A 8 -4.52 4.28 14.35
CA TRP A 8 -4.93 5.53 13.70
C TRP A 8 -4.07 6.71 14.17
N GLN A 9 -3.87 6.88 15.48
CA GLN A 9 -3.01 7.93 16.04
C GLN A 9 -1.59 7.90 15.46
N LEU A 10 -1.01 6.71 15.32
CA LEU A 10 0.34 6.55 14.75
C LEU A 10 0.40 6.95 13.27
N ARG A 11 -0.69 6.77 12.51
CA ARG A 11 -0.76 7.20 11.10
C ARG A 11 -0.85 8.70 10.97
N GLU A 12 -1.64 9.36 11.82
CA GLU A 12 -1.72 10.82 11.84
C GLU A 12 -0.38 11.44 12.25
N ALA A 13 0.31 10.87 13.24
CA ALA A 13 1.64 11.31 13.65
C ALA A 13 2.68 11.14 12.51
N ALA A 14 2.61 10.02 11.78
CA ALA A 14 3.46 9.81 10.61
C ALA A 14 3.17 10.82 9.49
N GLY A 15 1.90 11.17 9.26
CA GLY A 15 1.51 12.22 8.31
C GLY A 15 2.10 13.58 8.68
N ALA A 16 1.95 13.99 9.94
CA ALA A 16 2.53 15.23 10.43
C ALA A 16 4.08 15.25 10.34
N ALA A 17 4.73 14.09 10.56
CA ALA A 17 6.18 13.97 10.38
C ALA A 17 6.60 14.12 8.90
N LEU A 18 5.80 13.62 7.95
CA LEU A 18 6.05 13.83 6.52
C LEU A 18 5.91 15.30 6.13
N GLU A 19 4.86 15.95 6.61
CA GLU A 19 4.64 17.39 6.37
C GLU A 19 5.78 18.24 6.95
N ALA A 20 6.33 17.83 8.10
CA ALA A 20 7.50 18.45 8.71
C ALA A 20 8.84 18.11 8.02
N GLY A 21 8.85 17.29 6.97
CA GLY A 21 10.07 16.83 6.28
C GLY A 21 10.91 15.83 7.08
N ARG A 22 10.39 15.29 8.19
CA ARG A 22 11.06 14.30 9.04
C ARG A 22 10.80 12.88 8.54
N GLY A 23 11.35 12.57 7.37
CA GLY A 23 11.29 11.25 6.74
C GLY A 23 11.61 10.05 7.66
N PRO A 24 12.70 10.05 8.45
CA PRO A 24 13.02 8.93 9.34
C PRO A 24 11.96 8.69 10.42
N ASP A 25 11.48 9.75 11.08
CA ASP A 25 10.43 9.65 12.11
C ASP A 25 9.12 9.13 11.52
N ALA A 26 8.75 9.63 10.33
CA ALA A 26 7.57 9.14 9.62
C ALA A 26 7.67 7.64 9.31
N CYS A 27 8.87 7.16 8.95
CA CYS A 27 9.11 5.75 8.65
C CYS A 27 8.92 4.87 9.89
N GLU A 28 9.44 5.29 11.04
CA GLU A 28 9.29 4.56 12.31
C GLU A 28 7.82 4.49 12.75
N LEU A 29 7.13 5.64 12.72
CA LEU A 29 5.72 5.76 13.12
C LEU A 29 4.81 4.94 12.19
N ALA A 30 5.01 5.02 10.88
CA ALA A 30 4.26 4.25 9.90
C ALA A 30 4.52 2.74 10.05
N GLY A 31 5.77 2.35 10.31
CA GLY A 31 6.14 0.96 10.57
C GLY A 31 5.48 0.41 11.84
N ALA A 32 5.47 1.19 12.92
CA ALA A 32 4.78 0.84 14.16
C ALA A 32 3.27 0.69 13.96
N ALA A 33 2.65 1.61 13.21
CA ALA A 33 1.22 1.53 12.87
C ALA A 33 0.90 0.27 12.05
N CYS A 34 1.77 -0.10 11.10
CA CYS A 34 1.61 -1.28 10.26
C CYS A 34 1.73 -2.60 11.03
N ARG A 35 2.67 -2.69 11.99
CA ARG A 35 2.81 -3.87 12.87
C ARG A 35 1.61 -4.02 13.80
N LEU A 36 1.06 -2.89 14.27
CA LEU A 36 -0.06 -2.89 15.20
C LEU A 36 -1.39 -3.23 14.52
N HIS A 37 -1.65 -2.68 13.32
CA HIS A 37 -2.85 -2.95 12.55
C HIS A 37 -2.55 -2.87 11.05
N ALA A 38 -2.32 -4.04 10.46
CA ALA A 38 -1.99 -4.19 9.06
C ALA A 38 -3.22 -3.95 8.18
N THR A 39 -3.37 -2.73 7.66
CA THR A 39 -4.39 -2.41 6.66
C THR A 39 -3.74 -1.95 5.35
N PRO A 40 -4.41 -2.08 4.19
CA PRO A 40 -3.89 -1.62 2.91
C PRO A 40 -3.50 -0.13 2.93
N ARG A 41 -4.32 0.70 3.60
CA ARG A 41 -4.05 2.13 3.78
C ARG A 41 -2.79 2.38 4.63
N GLY A 42 -2.58 1.61 5.70
CA GLY A 42 -1.38 1.70 6.54
C GLY A 42 -0.11 1.31 5.77
N ARG A 43 -0.18 0.28 4.93
CA ARG A 43 0.96 -0.14 4.08
C ARG A 43 1.34 0.93 3.05
N ARG A 44 0.37 1.55 2.37
CA ARG A 44 0.64 2.67 1.46
C ARG A 44 1.34 3.83 2.18
N LEU A 45 0.89 4.17 3.39
CA LEU A 45 1.51 5.20 4.22
C LEU A 45 2.96 4.85 4.58
N HIS A 46 3.24 3.58 4.89
CA HIS A 46 4.60 3.11 5.16
C HIS A 46 5.50 3.21 3.91
N VAL A 47 4.99 2.88 2.72
CA VAL A 47 5.73 3.06 1.46
C VAL A 47 6.06 4.53 1.22
N LEU A 48 5.10 5.44 1.41
CA LEU A 48 5.34 6.88 1.29
C LEU A 48 6.39 7.38 2.28
N ALA A 49 6.36 6.88 3.51
CA ALA A 49 7.35 7.22 4.53
C ALA A 49 8.76 6.73 4.19
N LEU A 50 8.89 5.53 3.61
CA LEU A 50 10.16 5.02 3.11
C LEU A 50 10.71 5.87 1.97
N LEU A 51 9.84 6.33 1.05
CA LEU A 51 10.24 7.24 -0.03
C LEU A 51 10.71 8.60 0.51
N ALA A 52 10.00 9.17 1.49
CA ALA A 52 10.38 10.43 2.12
C ALA A 52 11.70 10.32 2.90
N ALA A 53 12.02 9.13 3.42
CA ALA A 53 13.31 8.83 4.04
C ALA A 53 14.44 8.51 3.03
N GLY A 54 14.17 8.55 1.71
CA GLY A 54 15.13 8.21 0.66
C GLY A 54 15.39 6.70 0.51
N ARG A 55 14.63 5.84 1.19
CA ARG A 55 14.79 4.38 1.18
C ARG A 55 13.99 3.74 0.05
N THR A 56 14.35 4.06 -1.19
CA THR A 56 13.62 3.66 -2.40
C THR A 56 13.59 2.14 -2.63
N LEU A 57 14.68 1.43 -2.33
CA LEU A 57 14.75 -0.04 -2.45
C LEU A 57 13.81 -0.73 -1.46
N ASP A 58 13.73 -0.24 -0.22
CA ASP A 58 12.84 -0.78 0.80
C ASP A 58 11.38 -0.49 0.46
N ALA A 59 11.10 0.71 -0.08
CA ALA A 59 9.78 1.07 -0.59
C ALA A 59 9.32 0.13 -1.72
N ALA A 60 10.20 -0.20 -2.67
CA ALA A 60 9.89 -1.13 -3.76
C ALA A 60 9.58 -2.55 -3.25
N ARG A 61 10.35 -3.06 -2.28
CA ARG A 61 10.08 -4.36 -1.65
C ARG A 61 8.75 -4.34 -0.90
N ALA A 62 8.49 -3.29 -0.13
CA ALA A 62 7.25 -3.15 0.63
C ALA A 62 6.02 -3.04 -0.30
N LEU A 63 6.16 -2.39 -1.46
CA LEU A 63 5.12 -2.30 -2.48
C LEU A 63 4.85 -3.67 -3.12
N SER A 64 5.90 -4.37 -3.54
CA SER A 64 5.78 -5.71 -4.13
C SER A 64 5.15 -6.72 -3.16
N ALA A 65 5.52 -6.65 -1.87
CA ALA A 65 4.90 -7.46 -0.82
C ALA A 65 3.44 -7.05 -0.51
N ALA A 66 3.03 -5.82 -0.85
CA ALA A 66 1.64 -5.39 -0.72
C ALA A 66 0.79 -5.87 -1.91
N GLU A 67 1.35 -5.86 -3.12
CA GLU A 67 0.67 -6.35 -4.34
C GLU A 67 0.45 -7.87 -4.34
N SER A 68 1.41 -8.65 -3.84
CA SER A 68 1.26 -10.10 -3.72
C SER A 68 0.15 -10.54 -2.75
N LEU A 69 -0.22 -9.67 -1.81
CA LEU A 69 -1.27 -9.88 -0.80
C LEU A 69 -2.62 -9.27 -1.20
N SER A 70 -2.71 -8.62 -2.35
CA SER A 70 -4.00 -8.21 -2.93
C SER A 70 -4.43 -9.20 -4.02
N PRO A 71 -5.22 -10.24 -3.69
CA PRO A 71 -6.03 -10.91 -4.70
C PRO A 71 -7.25 -10.02 -4.98
N ILE A 72 -7.05 -8.90 -5.68
CA ILE A 72 -8.19 -8.12 -6.20
C ILE A 72 -7.92 -7.81 -7.67
N SER A 73 -8.70 -8.49 -8.51
CA SER A 73 -9.05 -8.11 -9.89
C SER A 73 -8.11 -8.49 -11.05
N ALA A 74 -7.63 -9.74 -11.10
CA ALA A 74 -7.32 -10.40 -12.38
C ALA A 74 -8.59 -10.97 -13.08
N SER A 75 -9.79 -10.40 -12.82
CA SER A 75 -11.07 -10.88 -13.36
C SER A 75 -11.62 -10.04 -14.54
N THR A 76 -10.92 -8.98 -14.97
CA THR A 76 -11.44 -8.08 -16.03
C THR A 76 -10.66 -8.12 -17.33
N ARG A 77 -9.87 -9.16 -17.58
CA ARG A 77 -9.21 -9.37 -18.89
C ARG A 77 -9.48 -10.77 -19.44
N ALA A 78 -10.74 -11.20 -19.38
CA ALA A 78 -11.22 -12.43 -20.02
C ALA A 78 -12.70 -12.29 -20.43
N ARG A 79 -13.02 -11.36 -21.33
CA ARG A 79 -14.19 -11.45 -22.20
C ARG A 79 -14.06 -10.45 -23.34
N GLY A 80 -13.87 -10.99 -24.55
CA GLY A 80 -13.59 -10.19 -25.75
C GLY A 80 -12.82 -10.93 -26.85
N SER A 81 -12.47 -12.21 -26.66
CA SER A 81 -12.06 -13.09 -27.77
C SER A 81 -13.22 -14.01 -28.10
N SER A 82 -14.09 -13.55 -29.01
CA SER A 82 -15.03 -14.36 -29.78
C SER A 82 -14.95 -13.79 -31.20
N SER A 83 -13.93 -14.12 -32.00
CA SER A 83 -13.95 -15.27 -32.92
C SER A 83 -15.35 -15.78 -33.26
N THR A 84 -15.93 -15.24 -34.34
CA THR A 84 -16.85 -16.01 -35.17
C THR A 84 -16.51 -15.78 -36.64
N CYS A 85 -15.63 -16.64 -37.13
CA CYS A 85 -15.59 -17.04 -38.53
C CYS A 85 -16.57 -18.21 -38.71
N ALA A 86 -17.68 -17.98 -39.41
CA ALA A 86 -18.52 -18.98 -40.06
C ALA A 86 -19.47 -18.21 -41.01
N SER A 87 -19.16 -18.08 -42.30
CA SER A 87 -19.46 -19.05 -43.37
C SER A 87 -20.95 -19.09 -43.77
N ARG A 88 -21.17 -18.80 -45.07
CA ARG A 88 -22.29 -19.18 -45.96
C ARG A 88 -23.39 -18.14 -46.22
N GLY A 89 -23.61 -17.89 -47.51
CA GLY A 89 -24.68 -17.08 -48.10
C GLY A 89 -24.22 -16.53 -49.44
#